data_AF-A0A7L1T953-F1
#
_entry.id   AF-A0A7L1T953-F1
#
_cell.length_a   1.000
_cell.length_b   1.000
_cell.length_c   1.000
_cell.angle_alpha   90.00
_cell.angle_beta   90.00
_cell.angle_gamma   90.00
#
_symmetry.space_group_name_H-M   'P 1'
#
loop_
_entity.id
_entity.type
_entity.pdbx_description
1 polymer ?
#
loop_
_entity_poly.entity_id
_entity_poly.type
_entity_poly.pdbx_seq_one_letter_code
_entity_poly.pdbx_strand_id
1 'polypeptide(L)'
;LDLSDCSLHSLPPGLAEAAAIVVLDLTENPLTPFPNGSFLGFTRLQHLMVPLVLECPGGSSAWEEVTTHESSRLCQGQRNPCNSSGELAWPCPENSACAPDGPGLVQCLCDSPFHGYKCLREGTFPMLLFCGVLGAITLSLSLLLWGTQRRKAKTP
;
A
#
# COMPACT_ATOMS: atom_id res chain seq x y z
N LEU A 1 -5.22 3.18 -20.33
CA LEU A 1 -6.42 2.36 -20.09
C LEU A 1 -7.60 3.26 -20.30
N ASP A 2 -8.42 2.93 -21.27
CA ASP A 2 -9.62 3.69 -21.60
C ASP A 2 -10.82 2.96 -21.01
N LEU A 3 -11.54 3.62 -20.11
CA LEU A 3 -12.78 3.16 -19.50
C LEU A 3 -13.88 4.23 -19.71
N SER A 4 -13.76 5.05 -20.75
CA SER A 4 -14.80 6.00 -21.12
C SER A 4 -16.10 5.29 -21.49
N ASP A 5 -17.24 5.94 -21.21
CA ASP A 5 -18.60 5.46 -21.55
C ASP A 5 -18.86 3.99 -21.18
N CYS A 6 -18.40 3.57 -20.00
CA CYS A 6 -18.56 2.21 -19.49
C CYS A 6 -19.72 2.07 -18.49
N SER A 7 -20.55 3.11 -18.36
CA SER A 7 -21.64 3.19 -17.36
C SER A 7 -21.18 2.93 -15.92
N LEU A 8 -19.96 3.33 -15.58
CA LEU A 8 -19.36 3.13 -14.26
C LEU A 8 -19.89 4.14 -13.24
N HIS A 9 -20.32 3.64 -12.07
CA HIS A 9 -20.74 4.47 -10.93
C HIS A 9 -19.61 4.67 -9.89
N SER A 10 -18.62 3.78 -9.92
CA SER A 10 -17.41 3.79 -9.09
C SER A 10 -16.24 3.22 -9.86
N LEU A 11 -15.01 3.38 -9.34
CA LEU A 11 -13.85 2.70 -9.90
C LEU A 11 -14.04 1.16 -9.82
N PRO A 12 -13.68 0.41 -10.88
CA PRO A 12 -13.74 -1.04 -10.86
C PRO A 12 -12.90 -1.65 -9.73
N PRO A 13 -13.40 -2.67 -9.02
CA PRO A 13 -12.59 -3.42 -8.06
C PRO A 13 -11.40 -4.06 -8.78
N GLY A 14 -10.21 -4.00 -8.17
CA GLY A 14 -8.96 -4.48 -8.76
C GLY A 14 -8.23 -3.48 -9.66
N LEU A 15 -8.83 -2.34 -10.01
CA LEU A 15 -8.12 -1.31 -10.79
C LEU A 15 -6.89 -0.77 -10.03
N ALA A 16 -6.94 -0.74 -8.69
CA ALA A 16 -5.81 -0.36 -7.83
C ALA A 16 -4.63 -1.33 -7.89
N GLU A 17 -4.84 -2.58 -8.32
CA GLU A 17 -3.75 -3.53 -8.52
C GLU A 17 -2.92 -3.19 -9.77
N ALA A 18 -3.47 -2.37 -10.67
CA ALA A 18 -2.79 -1.89 -11.86
C ALA A 18 -1.93 -0.64 -11.57
N ALA A 19 -0.98 -0.76 -10.63
CA ALA A 19 -0.04 0.30 -10.24
C ALA A 19 0.81 0.87 -11.40
N ALA A 20 0.83 0.19 -12.55
CA ALA A 20 1.55 0.58 -13.75
C ALA A 20 0.75 1.48 -14.71
N ILE A 21 -0.51 1.82 -14.41
CA ILE A 21 -1.32 2.68 -15.28
C ILE A 21 -0.70 4.08 -15.37
N VAL A 22 -0.38 4.50 -16.58
CA VAL A 22 0.16 5.83 -16.90
C VAL A 22 -0.92 6.78 -17.42
N VAL A 23 -1.89 6.25 -18.16
CA VAL A 23 -3.00 7.01 -18.74
C VAL A 23 -4.30 6.31 -18.37
N LEU A 24 -5.25 7.03 -17.79
CA LEU A 24 -6.56 6.53 -17.41
C LEU A 24 -7.64 7.50 -17.88
N ASP A 25 -8.56 7.00 -18.70
CA ASP A 25 -9.74 7.74 -19.11
C ASP A 25 -10.99 7.18 -18.42
N LEU A 26 -11.70 8.02 -17.68
CA LEU A 26 -12.95 7.72 -16.97
C LEU A 26 -14.10 8.62 -17.43
N THR A 27 -13.92 9.35 -18.53
CA THR A 27 -14.91 10.30 -19.06
C THR A 27 -16.21 9.61 -19.42
N GLU A 28 -17.29 10.39 -19.54
CA GLU A 28 -18.61 9.88 -19.93
C GLU A 28 -19.19 8.78 -19.02
N ASN A 29 -18.73 8.70 -17.77
CA ASN A 29 -19.29 7.80 -16.77
C ASN A 29 -20.07 8.57 -15.68
N PRO A 30 -21.17 7.99 -15.15
CA PRO A 30 -21.93 8.56 -14.04
C PRO A 30 -21.25 8.32 -12.68
N LEU A 31 -19.96 8.67 -12.60
CA LEU A 31 -19.12 8.46 -11.41
C LEU A 31 -19.52 9.38 -10.27
N THR A 32 -19.53 8.82 -9.07
CA THR A 32 -19.66 9.59 -7.82
C THR A 32 -18.29 10.11 -7.36
N PRO A 33 -18.24 11.14 -6.49
CA PRO A 33 -16.98 11.61 -5.91
C PRO A 33 -16.16 10.47 -5.31
N PHE A 34 -14.88 10.42 -5.69
CA PHE A 34 -13.99 9.35 -5.27
C PHE A 34 -13.77 9.38 -3.75
N PRO A 35 -13.98 8.26 -3.04
CA PRO A 35 -13.55 8.13 -1.65
C PRO A 35 -12.05 8.40 -1.48
N ASN A 36 -11.66 8.85 -0.30
CA ASN A 36 -10.24 9.01 0.05
C ASN A 36 -9.49 7.68 -0.16
N GLY A 37 -8.35 7.73 -0.84
CA GLY A 37 -7.54 6.54 -1.12
C GLY A 37 -8.00 5.70 -2.32
N SER A 38 -8.99 6.14 -3.10
CA SER A 38 -9.42 5.42 -4.31
C SER A 38 -8.31 5.21 -5.36
N PHE A 39 -7.30 6.07 -5.32
CA PHE A 39 -6.13 6.02 -6.20
C PHE A 39 -4.84 5.62 -5.45
N LEU A 40 -4.97 4.87 -4.35
CA LEU A 40 -3.83 4.30 -3.65
C LEU A 40 -3.03 3.38 -4.60
N GLY A 41 -1.71 3.53 -4.63
CA GLY A 41 -0.81 2.73 -5.47
C GLY A 41 -0.66 3.22 -6.91
N PHE A 42 -1.45 4.20 -7.37
CA PHE A 42 -1.31 4.82 -8.70
C PHE A 42 -0.14 5.81 -8.72
N THR A 43 1.08 5.30 -8.57
CA THR A 43 2.31 6.08 -8.47
C THR A 43 2.88 6.53 -9.82
N ARG A 44 2.34 5.99 -10.93
CA ARG A 44 2.81 6.25 -12.30
C ARG A 44 1.80 6.99 -13.17
N LEU A 45 0.68 7.44 -12.59
CA LEU A 45 -0.42 8.01 -13.34
C LEU A 45 -0.02 9.42 -13.82
N GLN A 46 0.09 9.61 -15.13
CA GLN A 46 0.53 10.88 -15.73
C GLN A 46 -0.62 11.64 -16.37
N HIS A 47 -1.64 10.93 -16.87
CA HIS A 47 -2.82 11.54 -17.49
C HIS A 47 -4.06 10.86 -16.94
N LEU A 48 -4.91 11.63 -16.27
CA LEU A 48 -6.19 11.17 -15.77
C LEU A 48 -7.28 12.07 -16.30
N MET A 49 -8.23 11.52 -17.04
CA MET A 49 -9.40 12.23 -17.51
C MET A 49 -10.62 11.77 -16.71
N VAL A 50 -11.32 12.71 -16.08
CA VAL A 50 -12.51 12.45 -15.27
C VAL A 50 -13.69 13.30 -15.75
N PRO A 51 -14.94 12.90 -15.48
CA PRO A 51 -16.11 13.75 -15.70
C PRO A 51 -15.95 15.13 -15.06
N LEU A 52 -16.43 16.19 -15.71
CA LEU A 52 -16.21 17.59 -15.29
C LEU A 52 -16.65 17.90 -13.85
N VAL A 53 -17.68 17.20 -13.35
CA VAL A 53 -18.21 17.35 -11.99
C VAL A 53 -17.24 16.87 -10.90
N LEU A 54 -16.25 16.05 -11.27
CA LEU A 54 -15.28 15.49 -10.34
C LEU A 54 -14.00 16.32 -10.28
N GLU A 55 -13.46 16.41 -9.07
CA GLU A 55 -12.13 16.96 -8.83
C GLU A 55 -11.04 15.93 -9.15
N CYS A 56 -9.86 16.42 -9.49
CA CYS A 56 -8.67 15.58 -9.59
C CYS A 56 -8.37 14.94 -8.22
N PRO A 57 -8.04 13.63 -8.16
CA PRO A 57 -7.68 12.99 -6.90
C PRO A 57 -6.43 13.64 -6.32
N GLY A 58 -6.42 13.83 -5.00
CA GLY A 58 -5.37 14.59 -4.30
C GLY A 58 -5.51 16.12 -4.44
N GLY A 59 -6.53 16.61 -5.16
CA GLY A 59 -6.73 18.03 -5.44
C GLY A 59 -5.77 18.56 -6.52
N SER A 60 -5.90 19.83 -6.87
CA SER A 60 -5.08 20.47 -7.92
C SER A 60 -3.58 20.51 -7.58
N SER A 61 -3.22 20.51 -6.29
CA SER A 61 -1.82 20.51 -5.83
C SER A 61 -1.09 19.18 -6.07
N ALA A 62 -1.83 18.09 -6.31
CA ALA A 62 -1.24 16.78 -6.62
C ALA A 62 -0.78 16.65 -8.09
N TRP A 63 -1.08 17.63 -8.94
CA TRP A 63 -0.86 17.59 -10.38
C TRP A 63 -0.04 18.80 -10.84
N GLU A 64 0.72 18.64 -11.91
CA GLU A 64 1.49 19.70 -12.54
C GLU A 64 0.54 20.70 -13.20
N GLU A 65 -0.44 20.16 -13.92
CA GLU A 65 -1.45 20.92 -14.63
C GLU A 65 -2.83 20.25 -14.49
N VAL A 66 -3.86 21.08 -14.31
CA VAL A 66 -5.27 20.65 -14.34
C VAL A 66 -5.99 21.52 -15.35
N THR A 67 -6.46 20.92 -16.44
CA THR A 67 -7.22 21.60 -17.48
C THR A 67 -8.66 21.11 -17.50
N THR A 68 -9.58 22.04 -17.77
CA THR A 68 -11.00 21.73 -17.93
C THR A 68 -11.37 21.86 -19.40
N HIS A 69 -11.93 20.78 -19.94
CA HIS A 69 -12.57 20.75 -21.25
C HIS A 69 -14.10 20.85 -21.10
N GLU A 70 -14.85 20.85 -22.21
CA GLU A 70 -16.30 21.07 -22.20
C GLU A 70 -17.08 20.07 -21.33
N SER A 71 -16.65 18.81 -21.28
CA SER A 71 -17.34 17.72 -20.55
C SER A 71 -16.43 16.97 -19.56
N SER A 72 -15.13 17.28 -19.55
CA SER A 72 -14.13 16.52 -18.80
C SER A 72 -13.10 17.41 -18.14
N ARG A 73 -12.40 16.84 -17.18
CA ARG A 73 -11.25 17.44 -16.52
C ARG A 73 -10.05 16.54 -16.72
N LEU A 74 -8.96 17.12 -17.20
CA LEU A 74 -7.68 16.45 -17.38
C LEU A 74 -6.75 16.85 -16.23
N CYS A 75 -6.25 15.85 -15.53
CA CYS A 75 -5.23 15.98 -14.50
C CYS A 75 -3.93 15.42 -15.09
N GLN A 76 -2.91 16.27 -15.23
CA GLN A 76 -1.67 15.95 -15.91
C GLN A 76 -0.45 16.16 -15.01
N GLY A 77 0.50 15.23 -15.12
CA GLY A 77 1.79 15.31 -14.43
C GLY A 77 1.65 15.14 -12.93
N GLN A 78 1.44 13.92 -12.44
CA GLN A 78 1.37 13.66 -11.00
C GLN A 78 2.65 14.14 -10.30
N ARG A 79 2.51 15.05 -9.34
CA ARG A 79 3.63 15.58 -8.55
C ARG A 79 4.02 14.56 -7.47
N ASN A 80 5.31 14.51 -7.16
CA ASN A 80 5.78 13.74 -6.01
C ASN A 80 5.52 14.54 -4.71
N PRO A 81 4.60 14.09 -3.83
CA PRO A 81 4.31 14.78 -2.58
C PRO A 81 5.52 14.81 -1.62
N CYS A 82 6.48 13.89 -1.75
CA CYS A 82 7.70 13.89 -0.94
C CYS A 82 8.69 15.00 -1.31
N ASN A 83 8.54 15.65 -2.46
CA ASN A 83 9.43 16.73 -2.91
C ASN A 83 9.05 18.13 -2.38
N SER A 84 7.93 18.26 -1.66
CA SER A 84 7.49 19.55 -1.12
C SER A 84 8.39 19.99 0.03
N SER A 85 8.98 21.18 -0.10
CA SER A 85 9.88 21.81 0.89
C SER A 85 9.18 22.41 2.12
N GLY A 86 7.89 22.10 2.33
CA GLY A 86 7.09 22.67 3.42
C GLY A 86 7.33 21.95 4.75
N GLU A 87 8.09 22.59 5.64
CA GLU A 87 8.15 22.63 7.13
C GLU A 87 7.70 21.47 8.04
N LEU A 88 7.28 20.33 7.52
CA LEU A 88 7.18 19.08 8.25
C LEU A 88 7.78 18.05 7.31
N ALA A 89 9.06 17.71 7.53
CA ALA A 89 9.60 16.44 7.08
C ALA A 89 8.52 15.40 7.38
N TRP A 90 7.91 14.83 6.34
CA TRP A 90 6.84 13.85 6.47
C TRP A 90 7.25 12.90 7.60
N PRO A 91 6.42 12.69 8.65
CA PRO A 91 6.86 12.10 9.91
C PRO A 91 7.02 10.59 9.77
N CYS A 92 7.83 10.18 8.80
CA CYS A 92 8.30 8.84 8.65
C CYS A 92 9.18 8.51 9.85
N PRO A 93 9.02 7.31 10.44
CA PRO A 93 9.84 6.88 11.56
C PRO A 93 11.32 6.82 11.17
N GLU A 94 12.19 6.70 12.17
CA GLU A 94 13.61 6.45 11.95
C GLU A 94 13.81 5.22 11.03
N ASN A 95 14.84 5.28 10.18
CA ASN A 95 15.14 4.26 9.16
C ASN A 95 14.05 4.06 8.10
N SER A 96 13.33 5.12 7.76
CA SER A 96 12.37 5.10 6.66
C SER A 96 12.37 6.40 5.87
N ALA A 97 12.06 6.27 4.58
CA ALA A 97 11.98 7.36 3.63
C ALA A 97 10.54 7.55 3.14
N CYS A 98 10.19 8.81 2.87
CA CYS A 98 8.94 9.15 2.19
C CYS A 98 8.95 8.59 0.76
N ALA A 99 7.87 7.94 0.37
CA ALA A 99 7.60 7.52 -1.00
C ALA A 99 6.18 7.93 -1.41
N PRO A 100 5.94 8.22 -2.71
CA PRO A 100 4.61 8.46 -3.21
C PRO A 100 3.74 7.19 -3.14
N ASP A 101 2.44 7.35 -2.91
CA ASP A 101 1.47 6.25 -2.89
C ASP A 101 0.19 6.55 -3.69
N GLY A 102 0.29 7.46 -4.66
CA GLY A 102 -0.84 7.92 -5.47
C GLY A 102 -0.95 9.45 -5.51
N PRO A 103 -1.91 10.01 -6.26
CA PRO A 103 -2.08 11.45 -6.37
C PRO A 103 -2.36 12.09 -5.00
N GLY A 104 -1.41 12.89 -4.50
CA GLY A 104 -1.48 13.53 -3.19
C GLY A 104 -1.35 12.58 -1.99
N LEU A 105 -0.96 11.32 -2.22
CA LEU A 105 -0.81 10.30 -1.17
C LEU A 105 0.66 9.96 -0.93
N VAL A 106 1.02 9.75 0.34
CA VAL A 106 2.37 9.40 0.79
C VAL A 106 2.35 8.10 1.59
N GLN A 107 3.45 7.36 1.53
CA GLN A 107 3.75 6.24 2.40
C GLN A 107 5.19 6.32 2.90
N CYS A 108 5.50 5.64 4.00
CA CYS A 108 6.85 5.54 4.52
C CYS A 108 7.36 4.13 4.27
N LEU A 109 8.44 4.01 3.50
CA LEU A 109 9.09 2.74 3.19
C LEU A 109 10.38 2.62 4.00
N CYS A 110 10.65 1.43 4.52
CA CYS A 110 11.89 1.20 5.26
C CYS A 110 13.10 1.30 4.34
N ASP A 111 14.12 1.99 4.80
CA ASP A 111 15.41 2.00 4.13
C ASP A 111 16.09 0.63 4.31
N SER A 112 16.76 0.14 3.29
CA SER A 112 17.55 -1.09 3.42
C SER A 112 18.70 -0.86 4.42
N PRO A 113 18.97 -1.77 5.38
CA PRO A 113 18.45 -3.14 5.55
C PRO A 113 17.25 -3.30 6.53
N PHE A 114 16.60 -2.21 6.91
CA PHE A 114 15.52 -2.20 7.90
C PHE A 114 14.21 -2.72 7.33
N HIS A 115 13.41 -3.36 8.18
CA HIS A 115 12.10 -3.90 7.81
C HIS A 115 11.18 -4.06 9.03
N GLY A 116 9.94 -4.49 8.77
CA GLY A 116 8.93 -4.73 9.81
C GLY A 116 8.20 -3.47 10.27
N TYR A 117 7.44 -3.59 11.35
CA TYR A 117 6.67 -2.47 11.90
C TYR A 117 7.61 -1.34 12.33
N LYS A 118 7.36 -0.12 11.81
CA LYS A 118 8.17 1.08 12.06
C LYS A 118 9.67 0.94 11.73
N CYS A 119 10.05 -0.01 10.86
CA CYS A 119 11.44 -0.18 10.42
C CYS A 119 12.44 -0.42 11.58
N LEU A 120 11.98 -1.06 12.66
CA LEU A 120 12.78 -1.30 13.87
C LEU A 120 13.62 -2.59 13.81
N ARG A 121 13.44 -3.44 12.79
CA ARG A 121 14.15 -4.71 12.66
C ARG A 121 15.21 -4.60 11.58
N GLU A 122 16.38 -5.14 11.88
CA GLU A 122 17.52 -5.26 10.97
C GLU A 122 18.02 -6.72 10.97
N GLY A 123 18.55 -7.17 9.84
CA GLY A 123 19.07 -8.53 9.68
C GLY A 123 17.99 -9.59 9.46
N THR A 124 18.35 -10.87 9.52
CA THR A 124 17.42 -11.98 9.30
C THR A 124 17.01 -12.62 10.62
N PHE A 125 15.73 -13.00 10.75
CA PHE A 125 15.29 -13.78 11.90
C PHE A 125 16.06 -15.13 11.96
N PRO A 126 16.71 -15.49 13.09
CA PRO A 126 17.55 -16.68 13.19
C PRO A 126 16.68 -17.94 13.32
N MET A 127 16.06 -18.35 12.20
CA MET A 127 15.05 -19.40 12.16
C MET A 127 15.57 -20.74 12.71
N LEU A 128 16.82 -21.09 12.41
CA LEU A 128 17.44 -22.33 12.88
C LEU A 128 17.58 -22.36 14.40
N LEU A 129 17.99 -21.25 15.01
CA LEU A 129 18.12 -21.16 16.46
C LEU A 129 16.74 -21.28 17.13
N PHE A 130 15.75 -20.54 16.62
CA PHE A 130 14.40 -20.57 17.16
C PHE A 130 13.76 -21.96 17.06
N CYS A 131 13.75 -22.55 15.86
CA CYS A 131 13.18 -23.88 15.64
C CYS A 131 13.95 -24.98 16.38
N GLY A 132 15.28 -24.86 16.47
CA GLY A 132 16.12 -25.80 17.21
C GLY A 132 15.78 -25.82 18.71
N VAL A 133 15.71 -24.63 19.34
CA VAL A 133 15.35 -24.50 20.76
C VAL A 133 13.91 -25.00 21.00
N LEU A 134 12.96 -24.57 20.18
CA LEU A 134 11.56 -25.00 20.30
C LEU A 134 11.44 -26.53 20.19
N GLY A 135 12.05 -27.11 19.15
CA GLY A 135 12.03 -28.56 18.91
C GLY A 135 12.66 -29.35 20.06
N ALA A 136 13.81 -28.90 20.58
CA ALA A 136 14.49 -29.56 21.70
C ALA A 136 13.63 -29.54 22.98
N ILE A 137 12.99 -28.41 23.30
CA ILE A 137 12.10 -28.27 24.46
C ILE A 137 10.88 -29.19 24.29
N THR A 138 10.25 -29.20 23.12
CA THR A 138 9.08 -30.05 22.84
C THR A 138 9.40 -31.53 22.93
N LEU A 139 10.54 -31.97 22.37
CA LEU A 139 11.00 -33.35 22.48
C LEU A 139 11.27 -33.74 23.92
N SER A 140 11.95 -32.87 24.68
CA SER A 140 12.26 -33.10 26.09
C SER A 140 10.99 -33.25 26.94
N LEU A 141 10.03 -32.33 26.78
CA LEU A 141 8.73 -32.40 27.46
C LEU A 141 7.96 -33.66 27.07
N SER A 142 7.97 -34.02 25.79
CA SER A 142 7.29 -35.22 25.28
C SER A 142 7.88 -36.51 25.89
N LEU A 143 9.21 -36.59 26.00
CA LEU A 143 9.91 -37.70 26.66
C LEU A 143 9.64 -37.75 28.16
N LEU A 144 9.61 -36.60 28.84
CA LEU A 144 9.27 -36.50 30.26
C LEU A 144 7.83 -36.94 30.53
N LEU A 145 6.86 -36.44 29.75
CA LEU A 145 5.46 -36.83 29.86
C LEU A 145 5.28 -38.32 29.55
N TRP A 146 5.97 -38.84 28.54
CA TRP A 146 5.99 -40.28 28.25
C TRP A 146 6.50 -41.09 29.44
N GLY A 147 7.64 -40.69 30.01
CA GLY A 147 8.29 -41.40 31.12
C GLY A 147 7.49 -41.36 32.41
N THR A 148 6.82 -40.23 32.70
CA THR A 148 6.09 -40.02 33.95
C THR A 148 4.64 -40.48 33.87
N GLN A 149 3.91 -40.12 32.80
CA GLN A 149 2.48 -40.44 32.68
C GLN A 149 2.22 -41.79 32.02
N ARG A 150 2.94 -42.14 30.95
CA ARG A 150 2.65 -43.36 30.18
C ARG A 150 3.20 -44.64 30.82
N ARG A 151 4.35 -44.57 31.52
CA ARG A 151 4.89 -45.72 32.27
C ARG A 151 4.09 -46.06 33.53
N LYS A 152 3.44 -45.07 34.16
CA LYS A 152 2.61 -45.28 35.37
C LYS A 152 1.22 -45.83 35.07
N ALA A 153 0.75 -45.78 33.81
CA ALA A 153 -0.52 -46.37 33.38
C ALA A 153 -0.49 -47.91 33.23
N LYS A 154 0.66 -48.56 33.49
CA LYS A 154 0.77 -50.03 33.62
C LYS A 154 0.87 -50.44 35.08
N THR A 155 -0.23 -50.32 35.82
CA THR A 155 -0.50 -51.16 37.00
C THR A 155 -2.00 -51.44 37.01
N PRO A 156 -2.46 -52.70 36.81
CA PRO A 156 -3.84 -53.08 37.09
C PRO A 156 -4.14 -53.02 38.60
#